data_AF-A0A7S3HFI8-F1
#
_entry.id   AF-A0A7S3HFI8-F1
#
_cell.length_a   1.000
_cell.length_b   1.000
_cell.length_c   1.000
_cell.angle_alpha   90.00
_cell.angle_beta   90.00
_cell.angle_gamma   90.00
#
_symmetry.space_group_name_H-M   'P 1'
#
loop_
_entity.id
_entity.type
_entity.pdbx_description
1 polymer ?
#
loop_
_entity_poly.entity_id
_entity_poly.type
_entity_poly.pdbx_seq_one_letter_code
_entity_poly.pdbx_strand_id
1 'polypeptide(L)'
;AMWGQEIYAFKDVLASCGANVGDTIRFGIHVNTRGQPQVSLPVWKLDESGFPTGVQEGTEMVNAEDAVAQDPSFLEQLKEEIEGRSAQQNSKRAPVGGAWGAPPGKKGRTDAWGGGAE
;
A
#
# COMPACT_ATOMS: atom_id res chain seq x y z
N ALA A 1 17.95 -10.27 -9.89
CA ALA A 1 16.97 -9.47 -9.12
C ALA A 1 17.10 -9.82 -7.64
N MET A 2 17.06 -8.84 -6.73
CA MET A 2 17.35 -9.02 -5.29
C MET A 2 16.38 -9.98 -4.56
N TRP A 3 15.15 -10.17 -5.05
CA TRP A 3 14.14 -11.03 -4.41
C TRP A 3 13.81 -12.33 -5.15
N GLY A 4 14.47 -12.62 -6.29
CA GLY A 4 14.21 -13.84 -7.08
C GLY A 4 12.79 -13.98 -7.66
N GLN A 5 11.94 -12.96 -7.51
CA GLN A 5 10.55 -12.92 -7.96
C GLN A 5 10.16 -11.50 -8.40
N GLU A 6 9.05 -11.41 -9.12
CA GLU A 6 8.45 -10.13 -9.50
C GLU A 6 7.73 -9.46 -8.32
N ILE A 7 7.61 -8.14 -8.39
CA ILE A 7 6.97 -7.35 -7.35
C ILE A 7 5.47 -7.32 -7.61
N TYR A 8 4.68 -7.68 -6.61
CA TYR A 8 3.23 -7.62 -6.71
C TYR A 8 2.73 -6.16 -6.65
N ALA A 9 1.88 -5.75 -7.59
CA ALA A 9 1.26 -4.43 -7.59
C ALA A 9 -0.26 -4.55 -7.51
N PHE A 10 -0.87 -3.96 -6.47
CA PHE A 10 -2.32 -3.92 -6.35
C PHE A 10 -2.92 -2.87 -7.31
N LYS A 11 -4.02 -3.21 -7.97
CA LYS A 11 -4.63 -2.38 -9.02
C LYS A 11 -4.92 -0.94 -8.57
N ASP A 12 -5.39 -0.74 -7.33
CA ASP A 12 -5.77 0.59 -6.84
C ASP A 12 -4.53 1.44 -6.53
N VAL A 13 -3.41 0.80 -6.20
CA VAL A 13 -2.12 1.48 -6.02
C VAL A 13 -1.63 2.00 -7.38
N LEU A 14 -1.68 1.19 -8.44
CA LEU A 14 -1.32 1.63 -9.79
C LEU A 14 -2.27 2.70 -10.34
N ALA A 15 -3.57 2.56 -10.07
CA ALA A 15 -4.57 3.54 -10.48
C ALA A 15 -4.33 4.92 -9.82
N SER A 16 -3.80 4.95 -8.60
CA SER A 16 -3.54 6.20 -7.87
C SER A 16 -2.51 7.12 -8.56
N CYS A 17 -1.59 6.56 -9.35
CA CYS A 17 -0.62 7.32 -10.13
C CYS A 17 -0.87 7.28 -11.64
N GLY A 18 -1.99 6.69 -12.08
CA GLY A 18 -2.36 6.57 -13.49
C GLY A 18 -1.33 5.79 -14.33
N ALA A 19 -0.75 4.74 -13.76
CA ALA A 19 0.22 3.87 -14.42
C ALA A 19 -0.47 2.81 -15.30
N ASN A 20 0.11 2.57 -16.47
CA ASN A 20 -0.31 1.58 -17.46
C ASN A 20 0.83 0.59 -17.77
N VAL A 21 0.51 -0.47 -18.51
CA VAL A 21 1.53 -1.40 -19.02
C VAL A 21 2.52 -0.63 -19.89
N GLY A 22 3.81 -0.72 -19.55
CA GLY A 22 4.90 0.00 -20.22
C GLY A 22 5.38 1.24 -19.49
N ASP A 23 4.62 1.76 -18.52
CA ASP A 23 5.04 2.91 -17.72
C ASP A 23 6.11 2.51 -16.69
N THR A 24 7.05 3.43 -16.41
CA THR A 24 8.00 3.28 -15.31
C THR A 24 7.44 3.93 -14.06
N ILE A 25 7.57 3.27 -12.91
CA ILE A 25 7.11 3.79 -11.61
C ILE A 25 8.22 3.77 -10.57
N ARG A 26 8.13 4.67 -9.59
CA ARG A 26 8.96 4.70 -8.37
C ARG A 26 8.08 4.52 -7.14
N PHE A 27 8.50 3.65 -6.23
CA PHE A 27 7.77 3.32 -5.00
C PHE A 27 8.73 2.81 -3.93
N GLY A 28 8.29 2.86 -2.67
CA GLY A 28 8.95 2.15 -1.58
C GLY A 28 8.57 0.66 -1.58
N ILE A 29 9.55 -0.23 -1.42
CA ILE A 29 9.29 -1.67 -1.35
C ILE A 29 8.70 -1.99 0.02
N HIS A 30 7.49 -2.55 0.02
CA HIS A 30 6.88 -3.14 1.20
C HIS A 30 7.02 -4.67 1.11
N VAL A 31 7.61 -5.29 2.12
CA VAL A 31 7.65 -6.75 2.23
C VAL A 31 6.47 -7.21 3.08
N ASN A 32 5.59 -8.05 2.50
CA ASN A 32 4.41 -8.53 3.22
C ASN A 32 4.77 -9.58 4.29
N THR A 33 3.76 -10.03 5.05
CA THR A 33 3.94 -11.03 6.13
C THR A 33 4.42 -12.40 5.64
N ARG A 34 4.37 -12.66 4.34
CA ARG A 34 4.90 -13.88 3.70
C ARG A 34 6.30 -13.69 3.12
N GLY A 35 6.94 -12.54 3.36
CA GLY A 35 8.27 -12.24 2.84
C GLY A 35 8.29 -11.85 1.36
N GLN A 36 7.15 -11.55 0.75
CA GLN A 36 7.07 -11.22 -0.67
C GLN A 36 7.04 -9.70 -0.89
N PRO A 37 7.79 -9.17 -1.87
CA PRO A 37 7.82 -7.75 -2.17
C PRO A 37 6.52 -7.32 -2.88
N GLN A 38 5.97 -6.20 -2.45
CA GLN A 38 4.82 -5.56 -3.04
C GLN A 38 5.03 -4.05 -3.19
N VAL A 39 4.37 -3.48 -4.19
CA VAL A 39 4.23 -2.03 -4.34
C VAL A 39 3.35 -1.52 -3.22
N SER A 40 3.79 -0.46 -2.56
CA SER A 40 2.99 0.28 -1.57
C SER A 40 2.94 1.76 -1.91
N LEU A 41 1.93 2.44 -1.37
CA LEU A 41 1.94 3.90 -1.33
C LEU A 41 3.05 4.40 -0.38
N PRO A 42 3.68 5.54 -0.70
CA PRO A 42 3.46 6.36 -1.89
C PRO A 42 4.09 5.76 -3.17
N VAL A 43 3.45 6.02 -4.32
CA VAL A 43 3.89 5.57 -5.66
C VAL A 43 3.77 6.72 -6.66
N TRP A 44 4.72 6.79 -7.58
CA TRP A 44 4.76 7.83 -8.62
C TRP A 44 5.06 7.22 -9.98
N LYS A 45 4.37 7.69 -11.02
CA LYS A 45 4.71 7.39 -12.41
C LYS A 45 5.82 8.33 -12.86
N LEU A 46 6.83 7.81 -13.55
CA LEU A 46 7.94 8.59 -14.08
C LEU A 46 7.68 8.98 -15.54
N ASP A 47 8.22 10.13 -15.94
CA ASP A 47 8.33 10.52 -17.35
C ASP A 47 9.56 9.90 -18.03
N GLU A 48 9.77 10.22 -19.31
CA GLU A 48 10.92 9.77 -20.10
C GLU A 48 12.27 10.27 -19.55
N SER A 49 12.25 11.36 -18.77
CA SER A 49 13.45 11.92 -18.12
C SER A 49 13.71 11.27 -16.75
N GLY A 50 12.86 10.33 -16.32
CA GLY A 50 12.97 9.65 -15.02
C GLY A 50 12.44 10.46 -13.84
N PHE A 51 11.74 11.56 -14.10
CA PHE A 51 11.16 12.40 -13.06
C PHE A 51 9.71 12.02 -12.76
N PRO A 52 9.28 12.08 -11.50
CA PRO A 52 7.92 11.75 -11.10
C PRO A 52 6.93 12.77 -11.65
N THR A 53 5.84 12.25 -12.22
CA THR A 53 4.71 13.01 -12.77
C THR A 53 3.58 13.10 -11.75
N GLY A 54 2.76 14.15 -11.85
CA GLY A 54 1.60 14.33 -10.97
C GLY A 54 1.93 14.66 -9.52
N VAL A 55 3.15 15.13 -9.26
CA VAL A 55 3.57 15.59 -7.92
C VAL A 55 3.05 17.02 -7.70
N GLN A 56 2.66 17.34 -6.47
CA GLN A 56 2.24 18.69 -6.11
C GLN A 56 3.39 19.68 -6.31
N GLU A 57 3.09 20.83 -6.91
CA GLU A 57 4.06 21.92 -7.10
C GLU A 57 4.69 22.31 -5.75
N GLY A 58 6.01 22.37 -5.70
CA GLY A 58 6.78 22.60 -4.47
C GLY A 58 7.13 21.36 -3.66
N THR A 59 6.76 20.15 -4.10
CA THR A 59 7.25 18.91 -3.47
C THR A 59 8.68 18.62 -3.93
N GLU A 60 9.61 18.62 -2.99
CA GLU A 60 11.00 18.22 -3.26
C GLU A 60 11.14 16.70 -3.14
N MET A 61 11.74 16.09 -4.17
CA MET A 61 12.18 14.71 -4.13
C MET A 61 13.69 14.67 -4.02
N VAL A 62 14.18 14.09 -2.93
CA VAL A 62 15.60 13.93 -2.69
C VAL A 62 15.94 12.45 -2.78
N ASN A 63 17.04 12.15 -3.47
CA ASN A 63 17.54 10.79 -3.47
C ASN A 63 18.13 10.46 -2.09
N ALA A 64 17.83 9.28 -1.56
CA ALA A 64 18.25 8.91 -0.21
C ALA A 64 19.78 8.90 -0.10
N GLU A 65 20.49 8.33 -1.07
CA GLU A 65 21.96 8.36 -1.08
C GLU A 65 22.55 9.78 -1.10
N ASP A 66 21.95 10.69 -1.87
CA ASP A 66 22.41 12.07 -1.96
C ASP A 66 22.15 12.83 -0.64
N ALA A 67 20.99 12.59 -0.02
CA ALA A 67 20.67 13.13 1.30
C ALA A 67 21.62 12.61 2.37
N VAL A 68 21.95 11.32 2.36
CA VAL A 68 22.90 10.70 3.30
C VAL A 68 24.32 11.21 3.11
N ALA A 69 24.73 11.43 1.86
CA ALA A 69 26.05 12.01 1.57
C ALA A 69 26.17 13.45 2.12
N GLN A 70 25.07 14.21 2.15
CA GLN A 70 25.02 15.57 2.70
C GLN A 70 24.86 15.58 4.23
N ASP A 71 24.01 14.71 4.77
CA ASP A 71 23.75 14.54 6.19
C ASP A 71 23.77 13.04 6.57
N PRO A 72 24.86 12.54 7.18
CA PRO A 72 24.95 11.15 7.61
C PRO A 72 23.89 10.73 8.62
N SER A 73 23.24 11.67 9.32
CA SER A 73 22.17 11.38 10.28
C SER A 73 20.77 11.26 9.64
N PHE A 74 20.65 11.56 8.34
CA PHE A 74 19.39 11.57 7.61
C PHE A 74 18.59 10.27 7.74
N LEU A 75 19.25 9.10 7.63
CA LEU A 75 18.55 7.81 7.71
C LEU A 75 17.92 7.56 9.08
N GLU A 76 18.61 7.96 10.16
CA GLU A 76 18.09 7.79 11.52
C GLU A 76 16.91 8.75 11.75
N GLN A 77 17.03 10.01 11.31
CA GLN A 77 15.92 10.97 11.37
C GLN A 77 14.70 10.49 10.58
N LEU A 78 14.92 10.02 9.35
CA LEU A 78 13.86 9.50 8.47
C LEU A 78 13.19 8.27 9.09
N LYS A 79 13.97 7.37 9.69
CA LYS A 79 13.45 6.20 10.40
C LYS A 79 12.57 6.61 11.57
N GLU A 80 13.05 7.49 12.44
CA GLU A 80 12.27 7.99 13.59
C GLU A 80 10.95 8.63 13.14
N GLU A 81 10.98 9.41 12.06
CA GLU A 81 9.77 10.04 11.51
C GLU A 81 8.76 9.01 10.97
N ILE A 82 9.23 8.00 10.23
CA ILE A 82 8.37 6.93 9.70
C ILE A 82 7.74 6.13 10.84
N GLU A 83 8.53 5.74 11.84
CA GLU A 83 8.05 5.01 13.02
C GLU A 83 7.03 5.83 13.80
N GLY A 84 7.31 7.13 14.01
CA GLY A 84 6.39 8.07 14.67
C GLY A 84 5.06 8.20 13.94
N ARG A 85 5.07 8.39 12.62
CA ARG A 85 3.85 8.46 11.79
C ARG A 85 3.07 7.14 11.83
N SER A 86 3.76 6.01 11.77
CA SER A 86 3.13 4.67 11.82
C SER A 86 2.44 4.42 13.17
N ALA A 87 3.09 4.77 14.28
CA ALA A 87 2.51 4.65 15.61
C ALA A 87 1.23 5.50 15.76
N GLN A 88 1.21 6.72 15.22
CA GLN A 88 0.03 7.60 15.21
C GLN A 88 -1.13 7.05 14.37
N GLN A 89 -0.84 6.43 13.22
CA GLN A 89 -1.87 5.82 12.38
C GLN A 89 -2.46 4.57 13.03
N ASN A 90 -1.63 3.71 13.65
CA ASN A 90 -2.10 2.49 14.32
C ASN A 90 -2.84 2.78 15.63
N SER A 91 -2.46 3.82 16.37
CA SER A 91 -3.17 4.24 17.59
C SER A 91 -4.57 4.77 17.31
N LYS A 92 -4.82 5.41 16.16
CA LYS A 92 -6.17 5.77 15.70
C LYS A 92 -7.04 4.55 15.31
N ARG A 93 -6.43 3.36 15.18
CA ARG A 93 -7.10 2.08 14.94
C ARG A 93 -7.33 1.27 16.23
N ALA A 94 -7.22 1.89 17.41
CA ALA A 94 -7.56 1.23 18.68
C ALA A 94 -8.94 0.54 18.59
N PRO A 95 -9.09 -0.66 19.18
CA PRO A 95 -10.25 -1.51 18.96
C PRO A 95 -11.51 -0.82 19.50
N VAL A 96 -12.53 -0.71 18.65
CA VAL A 96 -13.90 -0.56 19.16
C VAL A 96 -14.18 -1.84 19.95
N GLY A 97 -14.03 -1.76 21.27
CA GLY A 97 -14.53 -2.75 22.20
C GLY A 97 -16.04 -2.86 22.01
N GLY A 98 -16.47 -3.87 21.25
CA GLY A 98 -17.85 -4.24 21.05
C GLY A 98 -17.88 -5.70 20.64
N ALA A 99 -18.40 -6.54 21.53
CA ALA A 99 -18.56 -7.97 21.32
C ALA A 99 -19.18 -8.27 19.94
N TRP A 100 -18.48 -9.03 19.10
CA TRP A 100 -19.09 -9.68 17.94
C TRP A 100 -19.88 -10.89 18.44
N GLY A 101 -21.07 -10.57 18.96
CA GLY A 101 -22.15 -11.50 19.20
C GLY A 101 -22.65 -12.11 17.89
N ALA A 102 -23.27 -13.27 18.07
CA ALA A 102 -23.95 -14.13 17.11
C ALA A 102 -24.58 -13.43 15.87
N PRO A 103 -24.64 -14.12 14.72
CA PRO A 103 -25.40 -13.62 13.58
C PRO A 103 -26.88 -13.44 13.97
N PRO A 104 -27.50 -12.29 13.69
CA PRO A 104 -28.93 -12.12 13.94
C PRO A 104 -29.70 -12.98 12.95
N GLY A 105 -30.46 -13.94 13.48
CA GLY A 105 -31.40 -14.73 12.70
C GLY A 105 -32.39 -13.84 11.95
N LYS A 106 -32.37 -13.90 10.62
CA LYS A 106 -33.55 -13.55 9.81
C LYS A 106 -34.38 -14.81 9.61
N LYS A 107 -35.51 -14.82 10.31
CA LYS A 107 -36.66 -15.70 10.13
C LYS A 107 -37.18 -15.59 8.68
N GLY A 108 -37.19 -16.71 7.96
CA GLY A 108 -38.23 -17.10 7.01
C GLY A 108 -38.39 -16.33 5.69
N ARG A 109 -38.01 -16.98 4.59
CA ARG A 109 -38.98 -17.33 3.53
C ARG A 109 -38.54 -18.61 2.84
N THR A 110 -39.37 -19.63 2.98
CA THR A 110 -39.31 -20.89 2.25
C THR A 110 -39.80 -20.62 0.83
N ASP A 111 -38.91 -20.63 -0.15
CA ASP A 111 -39.31 -20.80 -1.54
C ASP A 111 -38.75 -22.13 -2.01
N ALA A 112 -39.63 -23.12 -1.93
CA ALA A 112 -39.49 -24.43 -2.53
C ALA A 112 -39.35 -24.25 -4.05
N TRP A 113 -38.22 -24.71 -4.60
CA TRP A 113 -38.08 -25.00 -6.02
C TRP A 113 -37.73 -26.48 -6.15
N GLY A 114 -38.61 -27.19 -6.84
CA GLY A 114 -38.68 -28.64 -6.89
C GLY A 114 -37.58 -29.32 -7.71
N GLY A 115 -37.20 -30.50 -7.23
CA GLY A 115 -36.96 -31.69 -8.05
C GLY A 115 -37.80 -32.80 -7.38
N GLY A 116 -38.67 -33.55 -8.06
CA GLY A 116 -38.54 -34.09 -9.40
C GLY A 116 -38.22 -35.57 -9.25
N ALA A 117 -39.29 -36.38 -9.21
CA ALA A 117 -39.42 -37.82 -9.52
C ALA A 117 -38.23 -38.77 -9.23
N GLU A 118 -38.43 -39.74 -8.34
CA GLU A 118 -38.88 -41.13 -8.64
C GLU A 118 -39.22 -41.88 -7.34
#